data_AF-A0A2V7GM89-F1
#
_entry.id   AF-A0A2V7GM89-F1
#
_cell.length_a   1.000
_cell.length_b   1.000
_cell.length_c   1.000
_cell.angle_alpha   90.00
_cell.angle_beta   90.00
_cell.angle_gamma   90.00
#
_symmetry.space_group_name_H-M   'P 1'
#
loop_
_entity.id
_entity.type
_entity.pdbx_description
1 polymer ?
#
loop_
_entity_poly.entity_id
_entity_poly.type
_entity_poly.pdbx_seq_one_letter_code
_entity_poly.pdbx_strand_id
1 'polypeptide(L)'
;EPAGAEAIARRSRGTPRIANRLLRRVRDYCQVRGDGVITAAAAADSLDREGVDAMGLDRLDCRFLKAIIEQYGGGPVGLEAIAATINDEAETLVEVVEPFLLKIGYIVRSPNGRRATPAAYAHLGCALPVGPGGQTQLPL
;
A
#
# COMPACT_ATOMS: atom_id res chain seq x y z
N GLU A 1 -6.38 -10.63 22.24
CA GLU A 1 -7.77 -11.05 21.97
C GLU A 1 -7.94 -11.46 20.50
N PRO A 2 -8.95 -12.29 20.16
CA PRO A 2 -9.21 -12.71 18.78
C PRO A 2 -9.33 -11.52 17.81
N ALA A 3 -10.07 -10.48 18.20
CA ALA A 3 -10.27 -9.28 17.38
C ALA A 3 -8.96 -8.51 17.10
N GLY A 4 -8.00 -8.53 18.02
CA GLY A 4 -6.67 -7.96 17.81
C GLY A 4 -5.84 -8.76 16.80
N ALA A 5 -5.91 -10.09 16.86
CA ALA A 5 -5.27 -10.95 15.88
C ALA A 5 -5.86 -10.76 14.46
N GLU A 6 -7.19 -10.64 14.36
CA GLU A 6 -7.85 -10.34 13.09
C GLU A 6 -7.44 -8.99 12.49
N ALA A 7 -7.29 -7.95 13.32
CA ALA A 7 -6.85 -6.63 12.88
C ALA A 7 -5.45 -6.69 12.24
N ILE A 8 -4.53 -7.46 12.84
CA ILE A 8 -3.21 -7.71 12.27
C ILE A 8 -3.32 -8.53 10.98
N ALA A 9 -4.10 -9.60 10.98
CA ALA A 9 -4.26 -10.49 9.84
C ALA A 9 -4.78 -9.77 8.59
N ARG A 10 -5.80 -8.90 8.75
CA ARG A 10 -6.37 -8.10 7.65
C ARG A 10 -5.32 -7.23 6.96
N ARG A 11 -4.34 -6.71 7.70
CA ARG A 11 -3.26 -5.84 7.17
C ARG A 11 -2.00 -6.61 6.77
N SER A 12 -2.01 -7.94 6.85
CA SER A 12 -0.84 -8.79 6.61
C SER A 12 -0.65 -9.21 5.14
N ARG A 13 -1.53 -8.78 4.23
CA ARG A 13 -1.46 -9.08 2.78
C ARG A 13 -1.52 -10.57 2.43
N GLY A 14 -1.99 -11.41 3.35
CA GLY A 14 -1.95 -12.88 3.23
C GLY A 14 -0.54 -13.47 3.33
N THR A 15 0.44 -12.71 3.84
CA THR A 15 1.85 -13.13 3.91
C THR A 15 2.26 -13.40 5.36
N PRO A 16 2.57 -14.66 5.75
CA PRO A 16 2.93 -15.01 7.12
C PRO A 16 4.11 -14.20 7.69
N ARG A 17 5.09 -13.88 6.84
CA ARG A 17 6.23 -13.03 7.20
C ARG A 17 5.81 -11.61 7.62
N ILE A 18 4.84 -11.03 6.92
CA ILE A 18 4.30 -9.69 7.25
C ILE A 18 3.49 -9.78 8.54
N ALA A 19 2.65 -10.80 8.69
CA ALA A 19 1.90 -11.02 9.93
C ALA A 19 2.80 -11.07 11.17
N ASN A 20 3.90 -11.84 11.10
CA ASN A 20 4.86 -11.92 12.20
C ASN A 20 5.60 -10.59 12.46
N ARG A 21 5.92 -9.82 11.40
CA ARG A 21 6.51 -8.48 11.54
C ARG A 21 5.55 -7.54 12.29
N LEU A 22 4.29 -7.49 11.84
CA LEU A 22 3.26 -6.63 12.42
C LEU A 22 2.92 -7.05 13.85
N LEU A 23 2.80 -8.34 14.13
CA LEU A 23 2.54 -8.85 15.48
C LEU A 23 3.62 -8.40 16.47
N ARG A 24 4.91 -8.49 16.10
CA ARG A 24 6.00 -8.02 16.95
C ARG A 24 5.87 -6.52 17.24
N ARG A 25 5.61 -5.70 16.23
CA ARG A 25 5.39 -4.25 16.39
C ARG A 25 4.22 -3.94 17.31
N VAL A 26 3.07 -4.58 17.09
CA VAL A 26 1.87 -4.36 17.91
C VAL A 26 2.08 -4.82 19.35
N ARG A 27 2.77 -5.94 19.55
CA ARG A 27 3.14 -6.42 20.88
C ARG A 27 4.02 -5.40 21.61
N ASP A 28 5.09 -4.96 20.96
CA ASP A 28 6.03 -4.00 21.56
C ASP A 28 5.30 -2.68 21.89
N TYR A 29 4.37 -2.24 21.03
CA TYR A 29 3.49 -1.10 21.31
C TYR A 29 2.62 -1.30 22.55
N CYS A 30 1.94 -2.44 22.66
CA CYS A 30 1.04 -2.75 23.77
C CYS A 30 1.79 -2.92 25.10
N GLN A 31 3.05 -3.35 25.06
CA GLN A 31 3.90 -3.45 26.25
C GLN A 31 4.36 -2.08 26.78
N VAL A 32 4.56 -1.10 25.91
CA VAL A 32 5.06 0.23 26.30
C VAL A 32 3.92 1.20 26.64
N ARG A 33 2.78 1.11 25.94
CA ARG A 33 1.71 2.11 25.98
C ARG A 33 0.36 1.60 26.48
N GLY A 34 0.24 0.33 26.80
CA GLY A 34 -1.01 -0.26 27.28
C GLY A 34 -0.74 -1.37 28.30
N ASP A 35 -1.73 -2.24 28.45
CA ASP A 35 -1.75 -3.25 29.51
C ASP A 35 -1.15 -4.59 29.05
N GLY A 36 -0.35 -4.58 27.98
CA GLY A 36 0.19 -5.79 27.35
C GLY A 36 -0.82 -6.64 26.58
N VAL A 37 -2.10 -6.28 26.57
CA VAL A 37 -3.17 -6.99 25.84
C VAL A 37 -3.37 -6.41 24.45
N ILE A 38 -3.24 -7.26 23.43
CA ILE A 38 -3.52 -6.90 22.04
C ILE A 38 -5.04 -6.93 21.79
N THR A 39 -5.69 -5.78 21.91
CA THR A 39 -7.07 -5.53 21.52
C THR A 39 -7.15 -5.05 20.06
N ALA A 40 -8.33 -5.02 19.46
CA ALA A 40 -8.52 -4.49 18.11
C ALA A 40 -8.12 -3.00 18.00
N ALA A 41 -8.48 -2.19 19.01
CA ALA A 41 -8.15 -0.77 19.04
C ALA A 41 -6.63 -0.54 19.19
N ALA A 42 -5.98 -1.28 20.08
CA ALA A 42 -4.53 -1.18 20.27
C ALA A 42 -3.75 -1.62 19.02
N ALA A 43 -4.22 -2.67 18.35
CA ALA A 43 -3.65 -3.11 17.07
C ALA A 43 -3.82 -2.06 15.98
N ALA A 44 -5.01 -1.47 15.84
CA ALA A 44 -5.26 -0.43 14.84
C ALA A 44 -4.37 0.80 15.06
N ASP A 45 -4.34 1.36 16.28
CA ASP A 45 -3.51 2.52 16.62
C ASP A 45 -2.01 2.25 16.41
N SER A 46 -1.53 1.06 16.79
CA SER A 46 -0.15 0.67 16.53
C SER A 46 0.17 0.60 15.03
N LEU A 47 -0.69 -0.04 14.24
CA LEU A 47 -0.48 -0.22 12.79
C LEU A 47 -0.58 1.11 12.04
N ASP A 48 -1.50 2.00 12.44
CA ASP A 48 -1.63 3.35 11.88
C ASP A 48 -0.36 4.16 12.14
N ARG A 49 0.25 4.06 13.34
CA ARG A 49 1.52 4.72 13.69
C ARG A 49 2.71 4.19 12.90
N GLU A 50 2.77 2.88 12.67
CA GLU A 50 3.75 2.27 11.77
C GLU A 50 3.54 2.70 10.30
N GLY A 51 2.41 3.34 9.99
CA GLY A 51 2.06 3.79 8.64
C GLY A 51 1.60 2.64 7.76
N VAL A 52 0.97 1.63 8.35
CA VAL A 52 0.33 0.52 7.64
C VAL A 52 -1.17 0.81 7.58
N ASP A 53 -1.70 1.03 6.38
CA ASP A 53 -3.11 1.40 6.21
C ASP A 53 -4.07 0.21 6.37
N ALA A 54 -5.37 0.47 6.19
CA ALA A 54 -6.41 -0.54 6.31
C ALA A 54 -6.29 -1.71 5.32
N MET A 55 -5.70 -1.48 4.14
CA MET A 55 -5.41 -2.51 3.13
C MET A 55 -4.08 -3.22 3.37
N GLY A 56 -3.34 -2.80 4.40
CA GLY A 56 -2.02 -3.31 4.73
C GLY A 56 -0.90 -2.69 3.92
N LEU A 57 -1.14 -1.64 3.14
CA LEU A 57 -0.10 -0.90 2.42
C LEU A 57 0.74 -0.13 3.41
N ASP A 58 2.05 -0.19 3.25
CA ASP A 58 2.98 0.57 4.07
C ASP A 58 3.36 1.89 3.38
N ARG A 59 4.23 2.65 4.05
CA ARG A 59 4.69 3.95 3.55
C ARG A 59 5.36 3.84 2.19
N LEU A 60 6.04 2.74 1.87
CA LEU A 60 6.71 2.58 0.59
C LEU A 60 5.69 2.36 -0.53
N ASP A 61 4.70 1.50 -0.31
CA ASP A 61 3.62 1.28 -1.28
C ASP A 61 2.84 2.58 -1.55
N CYS A 62 2.51 3.32 -0.49
CA CYS A 62 1.81 4.60 -0.60
C CYS A 62 2.66 5.64 -1.35
N ARG A 63 3.98 5.72 -1.08
CA ARG A 63 4.88 6.60 -1.84
C ARG A 63 4.97 6.22 -3.31
N PHE A 64 5.02 4.91 -3.61
CA PHE A 64 5.04 4.41 -4.98
C PHE A 64 3.78 4.81 -5.76
N LEU A 65 2.60 4.59 -5.18
CA LEU A 65 1.32 5.00 -5.80
C LEU A 65 1.21 6.52 -5.96
N LYS A 66 1.59 7.29 -4.94
CA LYS A 66 1.60 8.75 -5.00
C LYS A 66 2.54 9.28 -6.06
N ALA A 67 3.74 8.71 -6.22
CA ALA A 67 4.64 9.10 -7.30
C ALA A 67 3.96 8.92 -8.67
N ILE A 68 3.34 7.76 -8.92
CA ILE A 68 2.64 7.51 -10.19
C ILE A 68 1.50 8.50 -10.41
N ILE A 69 0.68 8.74 -9.39
CA ILE A 69 -0.54 9.56 -9.49
C ILE A 69 -0.23 11.05 -9.52
N GLU A 70 0.51 11.55 -8.54
CA GLU A 70 0.72 12.97 -8.31
C GLU A 70 1.84 13.54 -9.20
N GLN A 71 2.92 12.79 -9.40
CA GLN A 71 4.07 13.29 -10.20
C GLN A 71 3.98 12.94 -11.68
N TYR A 72 3.42 11.78 -12.01
CA TYR A 72 3.33 11.29 -13.40
C TYR A 72 1.91 11.26 -13.95
N GLY A 73 0.94 11.87 -13.25
CA GLY A 73 -0.44 12.01 -13.73
C GLY A 73 -1.17 10.67 -13.97
N GLY A 74 -0.77 9.60 -13.26
CA GLY A 74 -1.33 8.26 -13.40
C GLY A 74 -0.55 7.32 -14.34
N GLY A 75 0.52 7.80 -14.98
CA GLY A 75 1.38 7.02 -15.87
C GLY A 75 0.97 7.06 -17.36
N PRO A 76 1.68 6.31 -18.23
CA PRO A 76 2.61 5.24 -17.92
C PRO A 76 3.99 5.79 -17.55
N VAL A 77 4.63 5.21 -16.52
CA VAL A 77 5.95 5.64 -16.08
C VAL A 77 6.90 4.44 -15.90
N GLY A 78 8.16 4.61 -16.29
CA GLY A 78 9.20 3.60 -16.12
C GLY A 78 9.54 3.36 -14.65
N LEU A 79 9.94 2.13 -14.31
CA LEU A 79 10.31 1.78 -12.93
C LEU A 79 11.42 2.68 -12.39
N GLU A 80 12.45 2.89 -13.19
CA GLU A 80 13.62 3.68 -12.78
C GLU A 80 13.27 5.13 -12.48
N ALA A 81 12.31 5.69 -13.20
CA ALA A 81 11.83 7.04 -12.95
C ALA A 81 11.04 7.11 -11.62
N ILE A 82 10.20 6.11 -11.33
CA ILE A 82 9.51 6.01 -10.03
C ILE A 82 10.54 5.86 -8.91
N ALA A 83 11.49 4.94 -9.06
CA ALA A 83 12.54 4.66 -8.07
C ALA A 83 13.35 5.91 -7.74
N ALA A 84 13.78 6.66 -8.77
CA ALA A 84 14.45 7.94 -8.61
C ALA A 84 13.59 8.98 -7.88
N THR A 85 12.28 9.04 -8.17
CA THR A 85 11.36 9.99 -7.54
C THR A 85 11.17 9.74 -6.05
N ILE A 86 11.12 8.48 -5.61
CA ILE A 86 10.92 8.11 -4.21
C ILE A 86 12.23 7.82 -3.46
N ASN A 87 13.36 8.01 -4.13
CA ASN A 87 14.72 7.74 -3.63
C ASN A 87 14.86 6.33 -3.05
N ASP A 88 14.50 5.34 -3.86
CA ASP A 88 14.53 3.91 -3.51
C ASP A 88 15.09 3.09 -4.69
N GLU A 89 15.35 1.80 -4.47
CA GLU A 89 15.93 0.92 -5.49
C GLU A 89 14.84 0.23 -6.31
N ALA A 90 14.96 0.25 -7.63
CA ALA A 90 14.00 -0.36 -8.54
C ALA A 90 13.77 -1.86 -8.28
N GLU A 91 14.83 -2.60 -7.92
CA GLU A 91 14.76 -4.01 -7.53
C GLU A 91 13.86 -4.20 -6.31
N THR A 92 14.05 -3.39 -5.26
CA THR A 92 13.20 -3.40 -4.06
C THR A 92 11.73 -3.15 -4.41
N LEU A 93 11.43 -2.22 -5.31
CA LEU A 93 10.05 -1.95 -5.72
C LEU A 93 9.41 -3.13 -6.46
N VAL A 94 10.16 -3.79 -7.35
CA VAL A 94 9.67 -4.96 -8.09
C VAL A 94 9.45 -6.17 -7.20
N GLU A 95 10.32 -6.38 -6.22
CA GLU A 95 10.26 -7.55 -5.35
C GLU A 95 9.28 -7.38 -4.18
N VAL A 96 9.18 -6.17 -3.63
CA VAL A 96 8.46 -5.92 -2.37
C VAL A 96 7.11 -5.26 -2.58
N VAL A 97 7.03 -4.29 -3.50
CA VAL A 97 5.86 -3.39 -3.65
C VAL A 97 4.93 -3.89 -4.74
N GLU A 98 5.44 -4.04 -5.96
CA GLU A 98 4.63 -4.38 -7.13
C GLU A 98 3.80 -5.66 -6.98
N PRO A 99 4.28 -6.78 -6.38
CA PRO A 99 3.51 -8.02 -6.36
C PRO A 99 2.17 -7.87 -5.65
N PHE A 100 2.13 -7.09 -4.56
CA PHE A 100 0.88 -6.85 -3.84
C PHE A 100 -0.01 -5.83 -4.55
N LEU A 101 0.57 -4.72 -5.04
CA LEU A 101 -0.19 -3.69 -5.76
C LEU A 101 -0.82 -4.21 -7.06
N LEU A 102 -0.13 -5.11 -7.78
CA LEU A 102 -0.68 -5.81 -8.94
C LEU A 102 -1.80 -6.77 -8.53
N LYS A 103 -1.59 -7.55 -7.46
CA LYS A 103 -2.58 -8.52 -6.96
C LYS A 103 -3.90 -7.86 -6.56
N ILE A 104 -3.86 -6.69 -5.92
CA ILE A 104 -5.07 -5.94 -5.53
C ILE A 104 -5.58 -5.01 -6.64
N GLY A 105 -4.91 -4.99 -7.80
CA GLY A 105 -5.34 -4.22 -8.98
C GLY A 105 -5.16 -2.72 -8.83
N TYR A 106 -4.23 -2.24 -8.00
CA TYR A 106 -3.96 -0.81 -7.82
C TYR A 106 -3.03 -0.26 -8.91
N ILE A 107 -2.22 -1.13 -9.52
CA ILE A 107 -1.39 -0.78 -10.68
C ILE A 107 -1.55 -1.80 -11.79
N VAL A 108 -1.22 -1.39 -13.02
CA VAL A 108 -1.12 -2.26 -14.19
C VAL A 108 0.25 -2.08 -14.83
N ARG A 109 0.89 -3.20 -15.20
CA ARG A 109 2.10 -3.19 -16.03
C ARG A 109 1.70 -3.09 -17.50
N SER A 110 2.30 -2.15 -18.21
CA SER A 110 2.19 -2.00 -19.66
C SER A 110 3.59 -2.01 -20.29
N PRO A 111 3.74 -2.26 -21.60
CA PRO A 111 5.04 -2.17 -22.28
C PRO A 111 5.75 -0.82 -22.07
N ASN A 112 4.96 0.25 -21.89
CA ASN A 112 5.45 1.61 -21.74
C ASN A 112 5.68 2.03 -20.27
N GLY A 113 5.46 1.12 -19.31
CA GLY A 113 5.62 1.40 -17.88
C GLY A 113 4.40 1.05 -17.02
N ARG A 114 4.35 1.60 -15.81
CA ARG A 114 3.31 1.34 -14.79
C ARG A 114 2.24 2.43 -14.85
N ARG A 115 0.98 2.03 -14.72
CA ARG A 115 -0.16 2.95 -14.54
C ARG A 115 -0.88 2.66 -13.23
N ALA A 116 -1.36 3.72 -12.59
CA ALA A 116 -2.29 3.61 -11.47
C ALA A 116 -3.71 3.36 -12.00
N THR A 117 -4.46 2.50 -11.32
CA THR A 117 -5.87 2.23 -11.66
C THR A 117 -6.80 3.16 -10.90
N PRO A 118 -8.08 3.28 -11.30
CA PRO A 118 -9.07 4.03 -10.54
C PRO A 118 -9.20 3.60 -9.06
N ALA A 119 -8.95 2.32 -8.76
CA ALA A 119 -8.95 1.82 -7.38
C ALA A 119 -7.85 2.47 -6.54
N ALA A 120 -6.65 2.69 -7.11
CA ALA A 120 -5.57 3.38 -6.42
C ALA A 120 -5.88 4.86 -6.14
N TYR A 121 -6.53 5.55 -7.09
CA TYR A 121 -7.01 6.92 -6.89
C TYR A 121 -8.02 6.99 -5.74
N ALA A 122 -9.03 6.13 -5.76
CA ALA A 122 -10.05 6.07 -4.71
C ALA A 122 -9.43 5.78 -3.33
N HIS A 123 -8.47 4.85 -3.29
CA HIS A 123 -7.76 4.50 -2.05
C HIS A 123 -6.96 5.66 -1.45
N LEU A 124 -6.27 6.43 -2.31
CA LEU A 124 -5.49 7.60 -1.87
C LEU A 124 -6.32 8.87 -1.70
N GLY A 125 -7.63 8.83 -2.00
CA GLY A 125 -8.51 10.00 -1.98
C GLY A 125 -8.16 11.04 -3.05
N CYS A 126 -7.50 10.63 -4.13
CA CYS A 126 -7.12 11.49 -5.24
C CYS A 126 -8.25 11.57 -6.28
N ALA A 127 -8.45 12.74 -6.88
CA ALA A 127 -9.37 12.89 -8.01
C ALA A 127 -8.82 12.15 -9.23
N LEU A 128 -9.68 11.39 -9.91
CA LEU A 128 -9.35 10.79 -11.20
C LEU A 128 -9.01 11.88 -12.22
N PRO A 129 -7.95 11.70 -13.04
CA PRO A 129 -7.67 12.62 -14.12
C PRO A 129 -8.85 12.61 -15.09
N VAL A 130 -9.44 13.79 -15.30
CA VAL A 130 -10.52 13.97 -16.27
C VAL A 130 -9.88 13.89 -17.65
N GLY A 131 -9.99 12.73 -18.31
CA GLY A 131 -9.50 12.59 -19.68
C GLY A 131 -10.22 13.58 -20.61
N PRO A 132 -9.55 14.11 -21.65
CA PRO A 132 -10.23 14.83 -22.71
C PRO A 132 -11.06 13.82 -23.53
N GLY A 133 -12.31 13.62 -23.12
CA GLY A 133 -13.22 12.63 -23.69
C GLY A 133 -13.62 11.60 -22.64
N GLY A 134 -14.79 11.81 -22.03
CA GLY A 134 -15.37 10.85 -21.11
C GLY A 134 -15.62 9.52 -21.80
N GLN A 135 -14.79 8.53 -21.50
CA GLN A 135 -15.07 7.11 -21.67
C GLN A 135 -14.16 6.35 -20.72
N THR A 136 -14.76 5.89 -19.62
CA THR A 136 -14.17 4.98 -18.63
C THR A 136 -13.87 3.65 -19.30
N GLN A 137 -12.71 3.51 -19.93
CA GLN A 137 -12.29 2.25 -20.52
C GLN A 137 -11.71 1.36 -19.43
N LEU A 138 -12.57 0.52 -18.82
CA LEU A 138 -12.12 -0.64 -18.06
C LEU A 138 -11.50 -1.65 -19.06
N PRO A 139 -10.34 -2.27 -18.74
CA PRO A 139 -9.90 -3.44 -19.47
C PRO A 139 -10.79 -4.63 -19.10
N LEU A 140 -11.20 -5.39 -20.13
CA LEU A 140 -11.89 -6.68 -20.06
C LEU A 140 -11.00 -7.75 -19.39
#